data_AF-A0AA88XDY0-F1
#
_entry.id   AF-A0AA88XDY0-F1
#
_cell.length_a   1.000
_cell.length_b   1.000
_cell.length_c   1.000
_cell.angle_alpha   90.00
_cell.angle_beta   90.00
_cell.angle_gamma   90.00
#
_symmetry.space_group_name_H-M   'P 1'
#
loop_
_entity.id
_entity.type
_entity.pdbx_description
1 polymer ?
#
loop_
_entity_poly.entity_id
_entity_poly.type
_entity_poly.pdbx_seq_one_letter_code
_entity_poly.pdbx_strand_id
1 'polypeptide(L)'
;MRPIKDADDPRLIQCEHVLQWFLEWEKYNNEKCDGPKARIEKSLISYQTREDIFSLLKGFQEFVKERFRTCKTSVSIIPGRINSDVIENVFCQMRGMKNGANTNPNYLGYCRSVNAIILGQTTVSRKSNTGGEGAHHVSSSSIVVPAKIPKVCQDRILQPVSLRGNLQN
;
A
#
# COMPACT_ATOMS: atom_id res chain seq x y z
N MET A 1 -4.56 -17.94 2.34
CA MET A 1 -5.72 -17.10 1.96
C MET A 1 -6.24 -17.54 0.59
N ARG A 2 -7.55 -17.70 0.40
CA ARG A 2 -8.16 -18.13 -0.88
C ARG A 2 -8.07 -17.00 -1.91
N PRO A 3 -7.52 -17.22 -3.13
CA PRO A 3 -7.49 -16.17 -4.15
C PRO A 3 -8.88 -15.84 -4.71
N ILE A 4 -9.07 -14.62 -5.19
CA ILE A 4 -10.22 -14.17 -6.00
C ILE A 4 -9.86 -14.44 -7.46
N LYS A 5 -10.73 -15.15 -8.19
CA LYS A 5 -10.46 -15.62 -9.56
C LYS A 5 -11.37 -14.99 -10.61
N ASP A 6 -12.42 -14.30 -10.16
CA ASP A 6 -13.42 -13.67 -11.01
C ASP A 6 -13.98 -12.42 -10.29
N ALA A 7 -14.64 -11.57 -11.06
CA ALA A 7 -15.24 -10.33 -10.56
C ALA A 7 -16.56 -10.54 -9.82
N ASP A 8 -17.14 -11.74 -9.91
CA ASP A 8 -18.41 -12.11 -9.29
C ASP A 8 -18.20 -12.86 -7.95
N ASP A 9 -16.97 -12.85 -7.42
CA ASP A 9 -16.64 -13.54 -6.19
C ASP A 9 -17.55 -13.03 -5.05
N PRO A 10 -18.24 -13.94 -4.32
CA PRO A 10 -19.18 -13.55 -3.26
C PRO A 10 -18.58 -12.63 -2.20
N ARG A 11 -17.25 -12.66 -2.01
CA ARG A 11 -16.57 -11.77 -1.06
C ARG A 11 -16.59 -10.31 -1.52
N LEU A 12 -16.60 -10.04 -2.82
CA LEU A 12 -16.71 -8.69 -3.37
C LEU A 12 -18.12 -8.11 -3.14
N ILE A 13 -19.13 -8.98 -3.25
CA ILE A 13 -20.52 -8.66 -2.91
C ILE A 13 -20.64 -8.36 -1.41
N GLN A 14 -19.99 -9.14 -0.55
CA GLN A 14 -19.94 -8.84 0.88
C GLN A 14 -19.28 -7.49 1.18
N CYS A 15 -18.18 -7.14 0.49
CA CYS A 15 -17.59 -5.81 0.61
C CYS A 15 -18.58 -4.70 0.22
N GLU A 16 -19.39 -4.91 -0.82
CA GLU A 16 -20.44 -3.95 -1.23
C GLU A 16 -21.49 -3.79 -0.13
N HIS A 17 -21.99 -4.89 0.41
CA HIS A 17 -22.99 -4.84 1.48
C HIS A 17 -22.47 -4.11 2.73
N VAL A 18 -21.20 -4.34 3.09
CA VAL A 18 -20.57 -3.62 4.22
C VAL A 18 -20.46 -2.13 3.91
N LEU A 19 -20.08 -1.75 2.69
CA LEU A 19 -20.00 -0.35 2.28
C LEU A 19 -21.39 0.32 2.31
N GLN A 20 -22.42 -0.35 1.79
CA GLN A 20 -23.79 0.17 1.82
C GLN A 20 -24.29 0.35 3.25
N TRP A 21 -24.11 -0.65 4.10
CA TRP A 21 -24.44 -0.54 5.52
C TRP A 21 -23.76 0.67 6.17
N PHE A 22 -22.48 0.91 5.86
CA PHE A 22 -21.73 2.02 6.41
C PHE A 22 -22.28 3.38 5.96
N LEU A 23 -22.59 3.52 4.66
CA LEU A 23 -23.19 4.74 4.11
C LEU A 23 -24.58 5.01 4.68
N GLU A 24 -25.39 3.96 4.85
CA GLU A 24 -26.72 4.05 5.47
C GLU A 24 -26.63 4.44 6.95
N TRP A 25 -25.67 3.88 7.69
CA TRP A 25 -25.42 4.24 9.08
C TRP A 25 -25.02 5.70 9.23
N GLU A 26 -24.12 6.18 8.38
CA GLU A 26 -23.69 7.58 8.36
C GLU A 26 -24.86 8.52 8.03
N LYS A 27 -25.62 8.19 6.98
CA LYS A 27 -26.82 8.93 6.59
C LYS A 27 -27.85 8.97 7.71
N TYR A 28 -28.12 7.83 8.35
CA TYR A 28 -29.04 7.73 9.48
C TYR A 28 -28.65 8.67 10.61
N ASN A 29 -27.37 8.71 11.00
CA ASN A 29 -26.91 9.61 12.06
C ASN A 29 -27.06 11.08 11.66
N ASN A 30 -26.78 11.42 10.41
CA ASN A 30 -26.94 12.78 9.90
C ASN A 30 -28.41 13.24 9.85
N GLU A 31 -29.35 12.32 9.62
CA GLU A 31 -30.78 12.62 9.50
C GLU A 31 -31.56 12.52 10.83
N LYS A 32 -31.18 11.60 11.73
CA LYS A 32 -31.93 11.30 12.97
C LYS A 32 -31.40 11.99 14.22
N CYS A 33 -30.14 12.44 14.23
CA CYS A 33 -29.63 13.14 15.40
C CYS A 33 -30.05 14.61 15.36
N ASP A 34 -31.16 14.93 16.03
CA ASP A 34 -31.51 16.32 16.30
C ASP A 34 -30.47 16.96 17.22
N GLY A 35 -29.79 17.98 16.70
CA GLY A 35 -28.81 18.75 17.46
C GLY A 35 -27.84 19.55 16.58
N PRO A 36 -26.97 20.35 17.21
CA PRO A 36 -25.91 21.05 16.49
C PRO A 36 -25.03 20.04 15.74
N LYS A 37 -24.57 20.36 14.52
CA LYS A 37 -23.68 19.51 13.72
C LYS A 37 -22.49 18.96 14.51
N ALA A 38 -21.94 19.75 15.42
CA ALA A 38 -20.83 19.35 16.30
C ALA A 38 -21.15 18.17 17.23
N ARG A 39 -22.42 17.96 17.58
CA ARG A 39 -22.87 16.82 18.39
C ARG A 39 -23.04 15.55 17.54
N ILE A 40 -23.53 15.69 16.31
CA ILE A 40 -23.65 14.60 15.33
C ILE A 40 -22.25 14.10 14.92
N GLU A 41 -21.32 15.01 14.67
CA GLU A 41 -19.93 14.63 14.35
C GLU A 41 -19.23 13.87 15.50
N LYS A 42 -19.65 14.10 16.75
CA LYS A 42 -19.15 13.34 17.90
C LYS A 42 -19.78 11.94 18.06
N SER A 43 -20.92 11.67 17.41
CA SER A 43 -21.52 10.33 17.39
C SER A 43 -21.02 9.47 16.22
N LEU A 44 -20.30 10.08 15.28
CA LEU A 44 -19.62 9.40 14.19
C LEU A 44 -18.14 9.16 14.53
N ILE A 45 -17.55 8.19 13.83
CA ILE A 45 -16.09 8.08 13.78
C ILE A 45 -15.52 9.28 13.02
N SER A 46 -14.22 9.56 13.20
CA SER A 46 -13.58 10.70 12.55
C SER A 46 -13.81 10.67 11.04
N TYR A 47 -13.99 11.86 10.46
CA TYR A 47 -14.14 12.02 9.02
C TYR A 47 -13.03 11.28 8.24
N GLN A 48 -11.78 11.37 8.69
CA GLN A 48 -10.65 10.66 8.08
C GLN A 48 -10.88 9.16 8.05
N THR A 49 -11.34 8.57 9.16
CA THR A 49 -11.62 7.12 9.21
C THR A 49 -12.76 6.74 8.28
N ARG A 50 -13.78 7.59 8.12
CA ARG A 50 -14.88 7.34 7.18
C ARG A 50 -14.40 7.32 5.73
N GLU A 51 -13.60 8.32 5.34
CA GLU A 51 -12.97 8.38 4.01
C GLU A 51 -12.04 7.18 3.76
N ASP A 52 -11.28 6.77 4.77
CA ASP A 52 -10.40 5.60 4.69
C ASP A 52 -11.21 4.31 4.47
N ILE A 53 -12.32 4.11 5.19
CA ILE A 53 -13.21 2.95 5.01
C ILE A 53 -13.84 2.96 3.61
N PHE A 54 -14.36 4.11 3.16
CA PHE A 54 -14.97 4.25 1.85
C PHE A 54 -13.95 3.93 0.75
N SER A 55 -12.79 4.59 0.78
CA SER A 55 -11.74 4.43 -0.22
C SER A 55 -11.15 3.01 -0.22
N LEU A 56 -11.02 2.37 0.95
CA LEU A 56 -10.57 0.99 1.07
C LEU A 56 -11.55 0.02 0.38
N LEU A 57 -12.83 0.06 0.76
CA LEU A 57 -13.83 -0.88 0.25
C LEU A 57 -14.11 -0.64 -1.23
N LYS A 58 -14.41 0.61 -1.60
CA LYS A 58 -14.72 0.97 -2.98
C LYS A 58 -13.49 0.83 -3.88
N GLY A 59 -12.34 1.31 -3.43
CA GLY A 59 -11.09 1.24 -4.19
C GLY A 59 -10.66 -0.20 -4.44
N PHE A 60 -10.78 -1.08 -3.45
CA PHE A 60 -10.45 -2.50 -3.64
C PHE A 60 -11.36 -3.18 -4.67
N GLN A 61 -12.67 -2.93 -4.63
CA GLN A 61 -13.59 -3.47 -5.63
C GLN A 61 -13.26 -3.00 -7.05
N GLU A 62 -13.05 -1.69 -7.24
CA GLU A 62 -12.73 -1.13 -8.55
C GLU A 62 -11.36 -1.62 -9.04
N PHE A 63 -10.38 -1.77 -8.14
CA PHE A 63 -9.10 -2.40 -8.44
C PHE A 63 -9.29 -3.83 -8.97
N VAL A 64 -10.11 -4.64 -8.30
CA VAL A 64 -10.38 -6.03 -8.71
C VAL A 64 -11.04 -6.09 -10.08
N LYS A 65 -12.10 -5.30 -10.30
CA LYS A 65 -12.79 -5.20 -11.59
C LYS A 65 -11.86 -4.78 -12.70
N GLU A 66 -11.08 -3.73 -12.49
CA GLU A 66 -10.14 -3.21 -13.49
C GLU A 66 -9.04 -4.23 -13.80
N ARG A 67 -8.56 -4.94 -12.79
CA ARG A 67 -7.53 -5.97 -12.97
C ARG A 67 -8.04 -7.13 -13.83
N PHE A 68 -9.28 -7.58 -13.61
CA PHE A 68 -9.89 -8.60 -14.47
C PHE A 68 -10.22 -8.09 -15.87
N ARG A 69 -10.63 -6.82 -16.01
CA ARG A 69 -10.93 -6.20 -17.31
C ARG A 69 -9.68 -6.04 -18.18
N THR A 70 -8.55 -5.64 -17.60
CA THR A 70 -7.33 -5.29 -18.34
C THR A 70 -6.43 -6.47 -18.66
N CYS A 71 -6.52 -7.56 -17.89
CA CYS A 71 -5.63 -8.69 -18.05
C CYS A 71 -6.23 -9.76 -18.96
N LYS A 72 -5.52 -10.03 -20.06
CA LYS A 72 -5.90 -11.06 -21.03
C LYS A 72 -5.53 -12.49 -20.61
N THR A 73 -4.87 -12.65 -19.46
CA THR A 73 -4.41 -13.94 -18.91
C THR A 73 -5.22 -14.31 -17.67
N SER A 74 -5.20 -15.58 -17.26
CA SER A 74 -5.80 -16.00 -15.97
C SER A 74 -5.21 -15.18 -14.82
N VAL A 75 -6.03 -14.29 -14.25
CA VAL A 75 -5.67 -13.47 -13.10
C VAL A 75 -6.17 -14.14 -11.84
N SER A 76 -5.35 -14.09 -10.80
CA SER A 76 -5.72 -14.51 -9.46
C SER A 76 -5.23 -13.45 -8.48
N ILE A 77 -6.17 -12.84 -7.74
CA ILE A 77 -5.87 -11.77 -6.78
C ILE A 77 -5.84 -12.37 -5.37
N ILE A 78 -4.78 -12.11 -4.61
CA ILE A 78 -4.66 -12.53 -3.21
C ILE A 78 -4.72 -11.25 -2.36
N PRO A 79 -5.87 -10.95 -1.72
CA PRO A 79 -6.07 -9.65 -1.05
C PRO A 79 -5.01 -9.35 0.02
N GLY A 80 -4.58 -10.36 0.79
CA GLY A 80 -3.54 -10.21 1.82
C GLY A 80 -2.13 -9.94 1.30
N ARG A 81 -1.93 -9.85 -0.03
CA ARG A 81 -0.69 -9.33 -0.63
C ARG A 81 -0.79 -7.85 -1.02
N ILE A 82 -1.96 -7.24 -0.84
CA ILE A 82 -2.26 -5.85 -1.16
C ILE A 82 -2.35 -5.10 0.17
N ASN A 83 -1.21 -4.98 0.84
CA ASN A 83 -1.07 -4.23 2.09
C ASN A 83 0.36 -3.65 2.21
N SER A 84 0.56 -2.79 3.20
CA SER A 84 1.85 -2.16 3.48
C SER A 84 2.82 -3.05 4.25
N ASP A 85 2.37 -4.18 4.81
CA ASP A 85 3.18 -5.08 5.65
C ASP A 85 4.53 -5.45 5.03
N VAL A 86 4.56 -5.70 3.71
CA VAL A 86 5.81 -6.04 3.01
C VAL A 86 6.83 -4.91 3.11
N ILE A 87 6.39 -3.65 2.94
CA ILE A 87 7.25 -2.48 3.05
C ILE A 87 7.60 -2.18 4.51
N GLU A 88 6.66 -2.37 5.44
CA GLU A 88 6.92 -2.24 6.88
C GLU A 88 7.98 -3.24 7.35
N ASN A 89 7.94 -4.47 6.84
CA ASN A 89 8.95 -5.49 7.09
C ASN A 89 10.33 -5.06 6.56
N VAL A 90 10.40 -4.42 5.38
CA VAL A 90 11.65 -3.84 4.86
C VAL A 90 12.17 -2.75 5.79
N PHE A 91 11.29 -1.88 6.31
CA PHE A 91 11.69 -0.86 7.29
C PHE A 91 12.17 -1.47 8.61
N CYS A 92 11.57 -2.57 9.06
CA CYS A 92 12.04 -3.32 10.22
C CYS A 92 13.43 -3.92 10.02
N GLN A 93 13.69 -4.55 8.86
CA GLN A 93 15.03 -5.06 8.51
C GLN A 93 16.06 -3.94 8.49
N MET A 94 15.71 -2.82 7.86
CA MET A 94 16.57 -1.64 7.79
C MET A 94 16.96 -1.11 9.18
N ARG A 95 16.01 -0.99 10.11
CA ARG A 95 16.28 -0.56 11.50
C ARG A 95 17.11 -1.60 12.27
N GLY A 96 16.78 -2.88 12.11
CA GLY A 96 17.47 -3.99 12.78
C GLY A 96 18.93 -4.16 12.39
N MET A 97 19.31 -3.77 11.17
CA MET A 97 20.68 -3.98 10.64
C MET A 97 21.77 -3.13 11.29
N LYS A 98 21.46 -1.93 11.79
CA LYS A 98 22.52 -1.00 12.23
C LYS A 98 22.38 -0.41 13.63
N ASN A 99 21.18 -0.20 14.19
CA ASN A 99 21.06 0.68 15.36
C ASN A 99 20.01 0.28 16.42
N GLY A 100 19.55 -0.96 16.46
CA GLY A 100 18.42 -1.32 17.32
C GLY A 100 17.12 -0.63 16.89
N ALA A 101 15.99 -1.03 17.48
CA ALA A 101 14.66 -0.64 16.99
C ALA A 101 14.35 0.87 17.05
N ASN A 102 15.15 1.66 17.78
CA ASN A 102 14.78 3.02 18.20
C ASN A 102 15.66 4.14 17.63
N THR A 103 16.50 3.88 16.63
CA THR A 103 17.38 4.90 16.04
C THR A 103 17.12 5.07 14.55
N ASN A 104 16.81 6.31 14.16
CA ASN A 104 16.57 6.66 12.77
C ASN A 104 17.89 6.71 11.98
N PRO A 105 18.01 6.00 10.85
CA PRO A 105 19.21 6.08 10.03
C PRO A 105 19.30 7.46 9.36
N ASN A 106 20.51 7.99 9.22
CA ASN A 106 20.77 9.09 8.30
C ASN A 106 20.68 8.61 6.84
N TYR A 107 20.64 9.54 5.88
CA TYR A 107 20.48 9.22 4.45
C TYR A 107 21.50 8.18 3.94
N LEU A 108 22.78 8.33 4.28
CA LEU A 108 23.82 7.37 3.88
C LEU A 108 23.62 5.99 4.54
N GLY A 109 23.14 5.97 5.78
CA GLY A 109 22.75 4.76 6.50
C GLY A 109 21.59 4.04 5.82
N TYR A 110 20.55 4.78 5.43
CA TYR A 110 19.42 4.28 4.65
C TYR A 110 19.89 3.64 3.35
N CYS A 111 20.66 4.37 2.52
CA CYS A 111 21.14 3.86 1.23
C CYS A 111 21.96 2.58 1.37
N ARG A 112 22.86 2.53 2.36
CA ARG A 112 23.69 1.34 2.62
C ARG A 112 22.85 0.15 3.08
N SER A 113 21.88 0.37 3.98
CA SER A 113 21.01 -0.69 4.49
C SER A 113 20.08 -1.24 3.41
N VAL A 114 19.47 -0.38 2.59
CA VAL A 114 18.63 -0.81 1.46
C VAL A 114 19.43 -1.63 0.45
N ASN A 115 20.63 -1.18 0.07
CA ASN A 115 21.49 -1.96 -0.82
C ASN A 115 21.84 -3.33 -0.23
N ALA A 116 22.13 -3.40 1.07
CA ALA A 116 22.42 -4.65 1.73
C ALA A 116 21.19 -5.59 1.80
N ILE A 117 19.98 -5.06 1.99
CA ILE A 117 18.73 -5.84 1.90
C ILE A 117 18.53 -6.39 0.49
N ILE A 118 18.69 -5.55 -0.54
CA ILE A 118 18.53 -5.97 -1.95
C ILE A 118 19.53 -7.07 -2.31
N LEU A 119 20.80 -6.90 -1.94
CA LEU A 119 21.85 -7.89 -2.19
C LEU A 119 21.67 -9.17 -1.34
N GLY A 120 21.17 -9.03 -0.11
CA GLY A 120 20.86 -10.15 0.79
C GLY A 120 19.63 -10.94 0.37
N GLN A 121 18.62 -10.32 -0.25
CA GLN A 121 17.41 -10.99 -0.73
C GLN A 121 17.62 -11.71 -2.07
N THR A 122 18.55 -11.23 -2.91
CA THR A 122 18.89 -11.87 -4.20
C THR A 122 19.75 -13.12 -4.04
N THR A 123 20.46 -13.25 -2.92
CA THR A 123 21.10 -14.51 -2.53
C THR A 123 20.04 -15.42 -1.92
N VAL A 124 19.49 -16.33 -2.73
CA VAL A 124 18.60 -17.40 -2.24
C VAL A 124 19.38 -18.21 -1.21
N SER A 125 19.23 -17.87 0.07
CA SER A 125 19.76 -18.69 1.15
C SER A 125 19.01 -20.01 1.12
N ARG A 126 19.71 -21.11 0.77
CA ARG A 126 19.23 -22.48 0.96
C ARG A 126 18.96 -22.83 2.43
N LYS A 127 19.30 -21.95 3.39
CA LYS A 127 18.97 -22.13 4.81
C LYS A 127 17.61 -21.53 5.12
N SER A 128 16.54 -22.19 4.66
CA SER A 128 15.35 -22.29 5.48
C SER A 128 15.51 -23.56 6.31
N ASN A 129 15.51 -23.44 7.64
CA ASN A 129 15.66 -24.59 8.55
C ASN A 129 14.38 -25.43 8.66
N THR A 130 13.48 -25.32 7.69
CA THR A 130 12.26 -26.10 7.55
C THR A 130 12.11 -26.46 6.08
N GLY A 131 12.55 -27.67 5.72
CA GLY A 131 12.51 -28.14 4.35
C GLY A 131 13.04 -29.55 4.21
N GLY A 132 12.36 -30.50 4.86
CA GLY A 132 12.27 -31.85 4.32
C GLY A 132 11.68 -31.78 2.90
N GLU A 133 12.21 -32.65 2.04
CA GLU A 133 12.05 -32.70 0.60
C GLU A 133 10.61 -32.48 0.10
N GLY A 134 10.43 -31.58 -0.88
CA GLY A 134 9.12 -31.43 -1.54
C GLY A 134 8.80 -30.10 -2.24
N ALA A 135 9.74 -29.17 -2.40
CA ALA A 135 9.43 -27.87 -3.03
C ALA A 135 9.45 -27.97 -4.57
N HIS A 136 8.29 -28.23 -5.17
CA HIS A 136 8.01 -27.90 -6.56
C HIS A 136 8.34 -26.43 -6.85
N HIS A 137 9.00 -26.19 -7.97
CA HIS A 137 9.40 -24.89 -8.49
C HIS A 137 8.20 -23.93 -8.62
N VAL A 138 7.97 -23.08 -7.62
CA VAL A 138 7.11 -21.91 -7.75
C VAL A 138 8.02 -20.73 -8.05
N SER A 139 8.00 -20.31 -9.31
CA SER A 139 8.56 -19.02 -9.75
C SER A 139 7.85 -17.91 -9.00
N SER A 140 8.42 -17.48 -7.87
CA SER A 140 8.06 -16.25 -7.19
C SER A 140 8.34 -15.11 -8.16
N SER A 141 7.29 -14.46 -8.65
CA SER A 141 7.39 -13.23 -9.43
C SER A 141 8.26 -12.25 -8.67
N SER A 142 9.50 -12.11 -9.13
CA SER A 142 10.43 -11.11 -8.63
C SER A 142 9.77 -9.75 -8.78
N ILE A 143 9.82 -8.93 -7.72
CA ILE A 143 9.61 -7.51 -7.86
C ILE A 143 10.75 -7.02 -8.76
N VAL A 144 10.48 -6.88 -10.06
CA VAL A 144 11.36 -6.16 -10.98
C VAL A 144 11.09 -4.68 -10.70
N VAL A 145 11.85 -4.10 -9.76
CA VAL A 145 11.98 -2.65 -9.73
C VAL A 145 12.83 -2.29 -10.96
N PRO A 146 12.32 -1.53 -11.94
CA PRO A 146 13.11 -1.17 -13.10
C PRO A 146 14.35 -0.39 -12.65
N ALA A 147 15.54 -0.92 -12.97
CA ALA A 147 16.83 -0.34 -12.64
C ALA A 147 17.14 0.99 -13.37
N LYS A 148 16.18 1.57 -14.09
CA LYS A 148 16.31 2.85 -14.79
C LYS A 148 15.12 3.73 -14.49
N ILE A 149 15.38 4.80 -13.73
CA ILE A 149 14.52 5.98 -13.67
C ILE A 149 14.45 6.54 -15.11
N PRO A 150 13.26 6.73 -15.70
CA PRO A 150 13.13 7.40 -16.99
C PRO A 150 13.77 8.80 -16.90
N LYS A 151 14.63 9.14 -17.87
CA LYS A 151 15.38 10.41 -17.92
C LYS A 151 14.52 11.68 -17.80
N VAL A 152 13.21 11.57 -18.01
CA VAL A 152 12.24 12.68 -17.93
C VAL A 152 12.14 13.30 -16.53
N CYS A 153 12.53 12.57 -15.46
CA CYS A 153 12.41 13.07 -14.09
C CYS A 153 13.67 13.78 -13.54
N GLN A 154 14.82 13.73 -14.26
CA GLN A 154 16.07 14.34 -13.78
C GLN A 154 16.12 15.86 -14.00
N ASP A 155 15.44 16.38 -15.04
CA ASP A 155 15.58 17.79 -15.43
C ASP A 155 14.80 18.78 -14.55
N ARG A 156 13.93 18.30 -13.62
CA ARG A 156 13.18 19.17 -12.69
C ARG A 156 13.81 19.33 -11.31
N ILE A 157 14.84 18.57 -10.97
CA ILE A 157 15.42 18.55 -9.61
C ILE A 157 16.70 19.40 -9.52
N LEU A 158 17.27 19.82 -10.65
CA LEU A 158 18.55 20.55 -10.71
C LEU A 158 18.44 21.93 -11.36
N GLN A 159 17.45 22.74 -10.98
CA GLN A 159 17.56 24.19 -11.17
C GLN A 159 17.63 24.90 -9.82
N PRO A 160 18.73 25.61 -9.50
CA PRO A 160 18.77 26.46 -8.32
C PRO A 160 17.78 27.60 -8.49
N VAL A 161 16.91 27.77 -7.49
CA VAL A 161 15.98 28.92 -7.41
C VAL A 161 16.81 30.19 -7.26
N SER A 162 16.95 30.95 -8.34
CA SER A 162 17.54 32.29 -8.32
C SER A 162 16.55 33.27 -7.71
N LEU A 163 16.64 33.49 -6.40
CA LEU A 163 16.03 34.64 -5.73
C LEU A 163 16.78 35.92 -6.14
N ARG A 164 16.32 36.59 -7.20
CA ARG A 164 16.53 38.03 -7.40
C ARG A 164 15.18 38.70 -7.53
N GLY A 165 14.83 39.46 -6.49
CA GLY A 165 13.66 40.33 -6.49
C GLY A 165 13.85 41.47 -7.49
N ASN A 166 12.81 41.71 -8.28
CA ASN A 166 12.64 42.96 -9.00
C ASN A 166 12.17 44.03 -8.00
N LEU A 167 13.09 44.91 -7.62
CA LEU A 167 12.77 46.30 -7.28
C LEU A 167 12.44 47.00 -8.60
N GLN A 168 11.19 47.42 -8.76
CA GLN A 168 10.82 48.47 -9.72
C GLN A 168 10.18 49.61 -8.93
N ASN A 169 10.87 50.76 -8.96
CA ASN A 169 10.27 52.08 -8.84
C ASN A 169 9.57 52.43 -10.16
#